data_AF-A0A838P5P6-F1
#
_entry.id   AF-A0A838P5P6-F1
#
_cell.length_a   1.000
_cell.length_b   1.000
_cell.length_c   1.000
_cell.angle_alpha   90.00
_cell.angle_beta   90.00
_cell.angle_gamma   90.00
#
_symmetry.space_group_name_H-M   'P 1'
#
loop_
_entity.id
_entity.type
_entity.pdbx_description
1 polymer ?
#
loop_
_entity_poly.entity_id
_entity_poly.type
_entity_poly.pdbx_seq_one_letter_code
_entity_poly.pdbx_strand_id
1 'polypeptide(L)'
;MDRGRLNSLWPLTLSVVVALPAGGAAQVSATAASSRHDTPATVLKTALRSVTASQARYRQANGAFAADLNQLDVRPDPTVRVEILAAGAVGWQAKAVHSAQLGRSCVIFVGKLDGVDAPRTDADREMAGEEGVPLCDRMR
;
A
#
# COMPACT_ATOMS: atom_id res chain seq x y z
N MET A 1 59.57 -2.01 -14.40
CA MET A 1 60.00 -2.84 -13.26
C MET A 1 58.75 -2.93 -12.38
N ASP A 2 58.05 -4.04 -12.13
CA ASP A 2 58.38 -5.47 -12.01
C ASP A 2 57.08 -6.28 -12.23
N ARG A 3 56.98 -7.08 -13.30
CA ARG A 3 56.79 -8.55 -13.34
C ARG A 3 56.10 -9.22 -12.13
N GLY A 4 54.94 -9.84 -12.39
CA GLY A 4 54.35 -10.90 -11.57
C GLY A 4 53.31 -11.71 -12.35
N ARG A 5 53.76 -12.77 -13.04
CA ARG A 5 52.95 -13.83 -13.68
C ARG A 5 52.52 -14.86 -12.62
N LEU A 6 51.34 -15.49 -12.81
CA LEU A 6 51.00 -16.93 -12.64
C LEU A 6 49.48 -17.06 -12.87
N ASN A 7 48.97 -17.54 -14.02
CA ASN A 7 48.98 -18.90 -14.55
C ASN A 7 48.15 -19.89 -13.71
N SER A 8 46.87 -20.10 -14.06
CA SER A 8 46.24 -21.41 -13.89
C SER A 8 45.16 -21.61 -14.94
N LEU A 9 45.43 -22.61 -15.78
CA LEU A 9 44.63 -23.11 -16.89
C LEU A 9 43.53 -24.00 -16.31
N TRP A 10 42.28 -23.75 -16.67
CA TRP A 10 41.22 -24.74 -16.51
C TRP A 10 40.58 -25.11 -17.86
N PRO A 11 40.27 -26.41 -18.05
CA PRO A 11 40.10 -27.01 -19.36
C PRO A 11 38.73 -26.74 -19.97
N LEU A 12 38.75 -26.62 -21.30
CA LEU A 12 37.63 -26.90 -22.20
C LEU A 12 37.07 -28.29 -21.89
N THR A 13 35.82 -28.37 -21.45
CA THR A 13 35.03 -29.60 -21.52
C THR A 13 33.85 -29.42 -22.47
N LEU A 14 33.81 -30.40 -23.37
CA LEU A 14 32.92 -30.61 -24.50
C LEU A 14 31.43 -30.47 -24.18
N SER A 15 30.73 -29.84 -25.12
CA SER A 15 29.28 -29.85 -25.30
C SER A 15 28.69 -31.27 -25.30
N VAL A 16 27.56 -31.43 -24.61
CA VAL A 16 26.55 -32.43 -24.96
C VAL A 16 25.28 -31.68 -25.32
N VAL A 17 24.99 -31.67 -26.61
CA VAL A 17 23.73 -31.19 -27.18
C VAL A 17 22.72 -32.34 -27.05
N VAL A 18 21.77 -32.20 -26.13
CA VAL A 18 20.56 -33.03 -26.13
C VAL A 18 19.49 -32.28 -26.91
N ALA A 19 19.13 -32.82 -28.07
CA ALA A 19 17.97 -32.42 -28.84
C ALA A 19 16.74 -33.24 -28.38
N LEU A 20 15.54 -32.64 -28.50
CA LEU A 20 14.16 -33.18 -28.47
C LEU A 20 13.29 -32.60 -27.32
N PRO A 21 11.97 -32.36 -27.51
CA PRO A 21 11.19 -32.11 -28.73
C PRO A 21 10.45 -30.76 -28.73
N ALA A 22 10.15 -30.26 -29.93
CA ALA A 22 9.12 -29.26 -30.17
C ALA A 22 7.74 -29.88 -29.90
N GLY A 23 7.30 -29.80 -28.65
CA GLY A 23 5.95 -30.17 -28.20
C GLY A 23 5.32 -28.94 -27.56
N GLY A 24 4.55 -28.21 -28.34
CA GLY A 24 3.75 -27.10 -27.86
C GLY A 24 2.73 -27.56 -26.82
N ALA A 25 2.96 -27.18 -25.57
CA ALA A 25 1.92 -26.90 -24.63
C ALA A 25 2.24 -25.51 -24.09
N ALA A 26 1.73 -24.48 -24.78
CA ALA A 26 1.51 -23.19 -24.15
C ALA A 26 0.61 -23.48 -22.95
N GLN A 27 1.22 -23.65 -21.78
CA GLN A 27 0.51 -23.59 -20.52
C GLN A 27 0.04 -22.15 -20.42
N VAL A 28 -1.13 -21.88 -20.99
CA VAL A 28 -1.99 -20.79 -20.58
C VAL A 28 -2.27 -21.12 -19.12
N SER A 29 -1.36 -20.70 -18.24
CA SER A 29 -1.70 -20.43 -16.86
C SER A 29 -2.75 -19.34 -16.96
N ALA A 30 -4.01 -19.77 -17.15
CA ALA A 30 -5.15 -19.01 -16.72
C ALA A 30 -4.82 -18.74 -15.26
N THR A 31 -4.31 -17.54 -15.01
CA THR A 31 -4.29 -16.93 -13.71
C THR A 31 -5.71 -17.11 -13.24
N ALA A 32 -5.93 -18.09 -12.38
CA ALA A 32 -6.99 -18.06 -11.42
C ALA A 32 -6.67 -16.85 -10.53
N ALA A 33 -6.90 -15.65 -11.07
CA ALA A 33 -7.53 -14.59 -10.35
C ALA A 33 -8.90 -15.15 -9.97
N SER A 34 -8.90 -16.09 -9.02
CA SER A 34 -10.02 -16.28 -8.13
C SER A 34 -10.41 -14.86 -7.77
N SER A 35 -11.61 -14.46 -8.16
CA SER A 35 -12.22 -13.21 -7.76
C SER A 35 -12.28 -13.22 -6.23
N ARG A 36 -11.15 -12.86 -5.60
CA ARG A 36 -11.09 -12.52 -4.20
C ARG A 36 -12.00 -11.32 -4.13
N HIS A 37 -13.21 -11.56 -3.67
CA HIS A 37 -14.07 -10.48 -3.25
C HIS A 37 -13.29 -9.74 -2.17
N ASP A 38 -12.79 -8.57 -2.51
CA ASP A 38 -12.12 -7.72 -1.53
C ASP A 38 -13.12 -7.44 -0.42
N THR A 39 -12.78 -7.85 0.80
CA THR A 39 -13.62 -7.55 1.95
C THR A 39 -13.70 -6.03 2.13
N PRO A 40 -14.80 -5.49 2.71
CA PRO A 40 -14.89 -4.05 2.97
C PRO A 40 -13.67 -3.50 3.73
N ALA A 41 -13.11 -4.27 4.69
CA ALA A 41 -11.90 -3.88 5.39
C ALA A 41 -10.69 -3.75 4.44
N THR A 42 -10.52 -4.68 3.50
CA THR A 42 -9.44 -4.64 2.51
C THR A 42 -9.56 -3.40 1.63
N VAL A 43 -10.77 -3.11 1.13
CA VAL A 43 -11.01 -1.94 0.26
C VAL A 43 -10.68 -0.65 1.02
N LEU A 44 -11.16 -0.50 2.26
CA LEU A 44 -10.87 0.67 3.09
C LEU A 44 -9.38 0.84 3.39
N LYS A 45 -8.69 -0.25 3.74
CA LYS A 45 -7.23 -0.24 3.98
C LYS A 45 -6.45 0.15 2.73
N THR A 46 -6.88 -0.28 1.55
CA THR A 46 -6.26 0.09 0.27
C THR A 46 -6.48 1.58 -0.04
N ALA A 47 -7.69 2.09 0.20
CA ALA A 47 -7.99 3.51 0.03
C ALA A 47 -7.10 4.38 0.93
N LEU A 48 -7.01 4.06 2.23
CA LEU A 48 -6.20 4.82 3.18
C LEU A 48 -4.69 4.76 2.84
N ARG A 49 -4.15 3.62 2.40
CA ARG A 49 -2.76 3.54 1.92
C ARG A 49 -2.52 4.40 0.67
N SER A 50 -3.50 4.49 -0.22
CA SER A 50 -3.43 5.37 -1.40
C SER A 50 -3.42 6.85 -1.01
N VAL A 51 -4.23 7.23 -0.01
CA VAL A 51 -4.20 8.58 0.58
C VAL A 51 -2.84 8.85 1.24
N THR A 52 -2.27 7.92 1.99
CA THR A 52 -0.92 8.07 2.57
C THR A 52 0.13 8.36 1.52
N ALA A 53 0.13 7.60 0.41
CA ALA A 53 1.06 7.85 -0.69
C ALA A 53 0.86 9.23 -1.34
N SER A 54 -0.39 9.67 -1.52
CA SER A 54 -0.68 11.00 -2.08
C SER A 54 -0.32 12.14 -1.11
N GLN A 55 -0.54 11.97 0.18
CA GLN A 55 -0.15 12.92 1.23
C GLN A 55 1.36 13.11 1.26
N ALA A 56 2.13 12.03 1.12
CA ALA A 56 3.59 12.11 1.04
C ALA A 56 4.05 12.97 -0.16
N ARG A 57 3.46 12.75 -1.35
CA ARG A 57 3.75 13.57 -2.55
C ARG A 57 3.34 15.03 -2.35
N TYR A 58 2.15 15.27 -1.81
CA TYR A 58 1.65 16.62 -1.55
C TYR A 58 2.56 17.38 -0.59
N ARG A 59 3.00 16.75 0.51
CA ARG A 59 3.91 17.36 1.48
C ARG A 59 5.28 17.67 0.89
N GLN A 60 5.82 16.82 0.02
CA GLN A 60 7.08 17.10 -0.66
C GLN A 60 7.00 18.38 -1.51
N ALA A 61 5.85 18.63 -2.15
CA ALA A 61 5.63 19.82 -2.98
C ALA A 61 5.26 21.08 -2.19
N ASN A 62 4.53 20.94 -1.07
CA ASN A 62 3.90 22.06 -0.37
C ASN A 62 4.45 22.35 1.03
N GLY A 63 5.33 21.49 1.56
CA GLY A 63 5.89 21.62 2.92
C GLY A 63 4.93 21.26 4.07
N ALA A 64 3.66 20.98 3.76
CA ALA A 64 2.65 20.54 4.72
C ALA A 64 1.73 19.47 4.12
N PHE A 65 1.02 18.72 4.96
CA PHE A 65 0.01 17.76 4.51
C PHE A 65 -1.27 18.47 4.03
N ALA A 66 -2.00 17.85 3.10
CA ALA A 66 -3.27 18.35 2.61
C ALA A 66 -4.36 18.21 3.68
N ALA A 67 -5.20 19.23 3.80
CA ALA A 67 -6.33 19.25 4.73
C ALA A 67 -7.64 18.74 4.09
N ASP A 68 -7.67 18.58 2.77
CA ASP A 68 -8.84 18.11 2.03
C ASP A 68 -8.44 17.07 0.97
N LEU A 69 -9.32 16.08 0.74
CA LEU A 69 -9.06 15.00 -0.20
C LEU A 69 -8.95 15.49 -1.66
N ASN A 70 -9.62 16.59 -2.03
CA ASN A 70 -9.59 17.13 -3.39
C ASN A 70 -8.25 17.79 -3.74
N GLN A 71 -7.39 18.04 -2.74
CA GLN A 71 -6.01 18.51 -2.95
C GLN A 71 -5.05 17.36 -3.28
N LEU A 72 -5.51 16.12 -3.14
CA LEU A 72 -4.73 14.91 -3.34
C LEU A 72 -5.08 14.27 -4.68
N ASP A 73 -4.06 13.75 -5.35
CA ASP A 73 -4.23 12.93 -6.56
C ASP A 73 -4.54 11.48 -6.15
N VAL A 74 -5.77 11.27 -5.69
CA VAL A 74 -6.30 9.98 -5.27
C VAL A 74 -7.78 9.86 -5.65
N ARG A 75 -8.17 8.68 -6.13
CA ARG A 75 -9.57 8.34 -6.41
C ARG A 75 -9.92 7.05 -5.69
N PRO A 76 -10.53 7.13 -4.50
CA PRO A 76 -11.03 5.94 -3.81
C PRO A 76 -12.07 5.20 -4.64
N ASP A 77 -12.30 3.93 -4.32
CA ASP A 77 -13.42 3.17 -4.86
C ASP A 77 -14.76 3.91 -4.61
N PRO A 78 -15.73 3.89 -5.55
CA PRO A 78 -17.01 4.57 -5.38
C PRO A 78 -17.82 4.18 -4.13
N THR A 79 -17.57 3.00 -3.55
CA THR A 79 -18.22 2.58 -2.29
C THR A 79 -17.54 3.13 -1.04
N VAL A 80 -16.37 3.77 -1.19
CA VAL A 80 -15.57 4.30 -0.09
C VAL A 80 -15.65 5.82 -0.05
N ARG A 81 -15.93 6.35 1.15
CA ARG A 81 -15.75 7.77 1.46
C ARG A 81 -14.55 7.92 2.38
N VAL A 82 -13.66 8.84 2.04
CA VAL A 82 -12.52 9.23 2.89
C VAL A 82 -12.71 10.67 3.36
N GLU A 83 -12.39 10.93 4.62
CA GLU A 83 -12.40 12.23 5.26
C GLU A 83 -11.04 12.48 5.91
N ILE A 84 -10.43 13.65 5.63
CA ILE A 84 -9.25 14.12 6.36
C ILE A 84 -9.75 14.79 7.64
N LEU A 85 -9.40 14.22 8.80
CA LEU A 85 -9.89 14.68 10.10
C LEU A 85 -9.08 15.85 10.65
N ALA A 86 -7.77 15.85 10.40
CA ALA A 86 -6.85 16.93 10.75
C ALA A 86 -5.58 16.82 9.90
N ALA A 87 -4.92 17.95 9.62
CA ALA A 87 -3.67 18.01 8.90
C ALA A 87 -2.85 19.25 9.31
N GLY A 88 -1.53 19.16 9.18
CA GLY A 88 -0.59 20.25 9.43
C GLY A 88 0.77 20.00 8.79
N ALA A 89 1.79 20.74 9.21
CA ALA A 89 3.15 20.60 8.66
C ALA A 89 3.83 19.26 9.03
N VAL A 90 3.48 18.74 10.21
CA VAL A 90 4.17 17.59 10.85
C VAL A 90 3.32 16.33 10.92
N GLY A 91 2.02 16.40 10.64
CA GLY A 91 1.15 15.22 10.67
C GLY A 91 -0.21 15.41 10.02
N TRP A 92 -0.93 14.31 9.88
CA TRP A 92 -2.32 14.26 9.42
C TRP A 92 -3.01 12.98 9.91
N GLN A 93 -4.33 12.98 9.87
CA GLN A 93 -5.16 11.82 10.19
C GLN A 93 -6.40 11.79 9.31
N ALA A 94 -6.89 10.58 9.03
CA ALA A 94 -8.07 10.38 8.20
C ALA A 94 -8.92 9.20 8.66
N LYS A 95 -10.16 9.22 8.19
CA LYS A 95 -11.14 8.16 8.34
C LYS A 95 -11.66 7.72 6.98
N ALA A 96 -11.90 6.43 6.82
CA ALA A 96 -12.59 5.88 5.66
C ALA A 96 -13.78 5.03 6.10
N VAL A 97 -14.89 5.14 5.37
CA VAL A 97 -16.12 4.34 5.60
C VAL A 97 -16.57 3.69 4.29
N HIS A 98 -17.16 2.50 4.39
CA HIS A 98 -17.67 1.75 3.24
C HIS A 98 -19.20 1.77 3.24
N SER A 99 -19.82 1.96 2.06
CA SER A 99 -21.28 2.12 1.93
C SER A 99 -22.09 0.94 2.48
N ALA A 100 -21.57 -0.28 2.34
CA ALA A 100 -22.19 -1.50 2.88
C ALA A 100 -21.93 -1.74 4.39
N GLN A 101 -21.13 -0.89 5.06
CA GLN A 101 -20.73 -1.07 6.47
C GLN A 101 -21.09 0.16 7.29
N LEU A 102 -22.39 0.42 7.43
CA LEU A 102 -22.89 1.61 8.11
C LEU A 102 -22.41 1.67 9.58
N GLY A 103 -21.94 2.84 9.99
CA GLY A 103 -21.40 3.08 11.33
C GLY A 103 -20.04 2.44 11.60
N ARG A 104 -19.39 1.85 10.59
CA ARG A 104 -18.06 1.25 10.70
C ARG A 104 -17.06 1.99 9.83
N SER A 105 -15.81 1.99 10.29
CA SER A 105 -14.75 2.79 9.72
C SER A 105 -13.40 2.09 9.80
N CYS A 106 -12.46 2.61 9.00
CA CYS A 106 -11.04 2.47 9.28
C CYS A 106 -10.43 3.86 9.48
N VAL A 107 -9.42 3.96 10.34
CA VAL A 107 -8.70 5.21 10.62
C VAL A 107 -7.20 5.01 10.44
N ILE A 108 -6.49 6.10 10.13
CA ILE A 108 -5.03 6.14 10.00
C ILE A 108 -4.52 7.52 10.42
N PHE A 109 -3.28 7.58 10.89
CA PHE A 109 -2.55 8.83 11.09
C PHE A 109 -1.09 8.69 10.65
N VAL A 110 -0.45 9.83 10.39
CA VAL A 110 1.00 9.98 10.19
C VAL A 110 1.43 11.24 10.95
N GLY A 111 2.51 11.17 11.70
CA GLY A 111 3.00 12.22 12.58
C GLY A 111 2.09 12.51 13.77
N LYS A 112 2.50 13.49 14.58
CA LYS A 112 1.75 13.95 15.76
C LYS A 112 1.32 15.39 15.56
N LEU A 113 0.05 15.68 15.86
CA LEU A 113 -0.51 17.03 15.84
C LEU A 113 -0.71 17.50 17.28
N ASP A 114 -0.29 18.73 17.59
CA ASP A 114 -0.41 19.27 18.94
C ASP A 114 -1.88 19.47 19.32
N GLY A 115 -2.25 18.98 20.51
CA GLY A 115 -3.62 19.05 21.02
C GLY A 115 -4.63 18.15 20.29
N VAL A 116 -4.17 17.24 19.42
CA VAL A 116 -5.02 16.31 18.68
C VAL A 116 -4.60 14.87 19.01
N ASP A 117 -5.53 14.13 19.61
CA ASP A 117 -5.35 12.69 19.84
C ASP A 117 -5.43 11.90 18.53
N ALA A 118 -4.80 10.72 18.51
CA ALA A 118 -4.91 9.79 17.39
C ALA A 118 -6.38 9.41 17.12
N PRO A 119 -6.75 9.17 15.86
CA PRO A 119 -8.14 8.98 15.49
C PRO A 119 -8.66 7.64 16.04
N ARG A 120 -9.97 7.60 16.30
CA ARG A 120 -10.66 6.40 16.78
C ARG A 120 -11.62 5.88 15.72
N THR A 121 -11.76 4.56 15.63
CA THR A 121 -12.78 3.96 14.79
C THR A 121 -14.20 4.30 15.31
N ASP A 122 -15.18 4.35 14.42
CA ASP A 122 -16.54 4.77 14.72
C ASP A 122 -17.28 3.76 15.62
N ALA A 123 -17.20 2.45 15.35
CA ALA A 123 -17.99 1.44 16.06
C ALA A 123 -17.30 0.89 17.32
N ASP A 124 -16.10 0.34 17.17
CA ASP A 124 -15.33 -0.29 18.26
C ASP A 124 -14.62 0.77 19.14
N ARG A 125 -14.58 2.05 18.71
CA ARG A 125 -13.97 3.19 19.42
C ARG A 125 -12.49 3.01 19.74
N GLU A 126 -11.85 2.11 19.00
CA GLU A 126 -10.44 1.76 19.16
C GLU A 126 -9.57 2.87 18.60
N MET A 127 -8.56 3.29 19.36
CA MET A 127 -7.61 4.32 18.95
C MET A 127 -6.56 3.71 18.02
N ALA A 128 -6.24 4.39 16.92
CA ALA A 128 -5.14 3.99 16.05
C ALA A 128 -3.84 3.88 16.85
N GLY A 129 -3.20 2.70 16.81
CA GLY A 129 -2.00 2.42 17.59
C GLY A 129 -0.70 2.75 16.85
N GLU A 130 -0.53 2.19 15.65
CA GLU A 130 0.71 2.32 14.88
C GLU A 130 0.55 3.36 13.76
N GLU A 131 1.55 4.23 13.63
CA GLU A 131 1.61 5.26 12.60
C GLU A 131 1.65 4.63 11.19
N GLY A 132 0.89 5.18 10.25
CA GLY A 132 0.87 4.70 8.87
C GLY A 132 0.15 3.36 8.67
N VAL A 133 -0.33 2.71 9.73
CA VAL A 133 -1.06 1.44 9.68
C VAL A 133 -2.55 1.69 9.88
N PRO A 134 -3.41 1.41 8.87
CA PRO A 134 -4.84 1.59 9.06
C PRO A 134 -5.43 0.57 10.04
N LEU A 135 -6.13 1.08 11.05
CA LEU A 135 -6.92 0.30 12.02
C LEU A 135 -8.39 0.32 11.59
N CYS A 136 -9.09 -0.81 11.67
CA CYS A 136 -10.48 -0.93 11.24
C CYS A 136 -11.36 -1.50 12.35
N ASP A 137 -12.61 -1.05 12.37
CA ASP A 137 -13.68 -1.77 13.06
C ASP A 137 -13.81 -3.20 12.53
N ARG A 138 -14.38 -4.09 13.35
CA ARG A 138 -14.78 -5.44 12.92
C ARG A 138 -15.89 -5.37 11.87
N MET A 139 -15.56 -5.62 10.60
CA MET A 139 -16.55 -5.60 9.51
C MET A 139 -17.48 -6.83 9.56
N ARG A 140 -18.69 -6.71 9.01
CA ARG A 140 -19.70 -7.78 8.97
C ARG A 140 -20.09 -8.18 7.55
#